data_AF-A0A4R6FDM6-F1
#
_entry.id   AF-A0A4R6FDM6-F1
#
_cell.length_a   1.000
_cell.length_b   1.000
_cell.length_c   1.000
_cell.angle_alpha   90.00
_cell.angle_beta   90.00
_cell.angle_gamma   90.00
#
_symmetry.space_group_name_H-M   'P 1'
#
loop_
_entity.id
_entity.type
_entity.pdbx_description
1 polymer ?
#
loop_
_entity_poly.entity_id
_entity_poly.type
_entity_poly.pdbx_seq_one_letter_code
_entity_poly.pdbx_strand_id
1 'polypeptide(L)' 'MNWISYPDNKPSESGAYVSSITKPYLENNDFTFNNVSYYNVDNDTWYKYDSFNSEVLEKITDKINGWVANLPNYLG' A
#
# COMPACT_ATOMS: atom_id res chain seq x y z
N MET A 1 13.94 3.14 -6.30
CA MET A 1 12.64 3.73 -5.88
C MET A 1 12.85 4.35 -4.50
N ASN A 2 12.40 5.58 -4.28
CA ASN A 2 12.52 6.24 -2.99
C ASN A 2 11.24 5.98 -2.19
N TRP A 3 11.32 5.08 -1.21
CA TRP A 3 10.20 4.77 -0.31
C TRP A 3 9.90 5.96 0.61
N ILE A 4 8.62 6.28 0.72
CA ILE A 4 8.10 7.33 1.60
C ILE A 4 7.48 6.67 2.82
N SER A 5 7.97 7.01 4.02
CA SER A 5 7.51 6.40 5.27
C SER A 5 6.07 6.80 5.62
N TYR A 6 5.27 5.82 5.99
CA TYR A 6 3.89 5.99 6.47
C TYR A 6 3.81 5.60 7.95
N PRO A 7 3.03 6.29 8.81
CA PRO A 7 2.09 7.38 8.48
C PRO A 7 2.70 8.79 8.46
N ASP A 8 4.01 8.95 8.71
CA ASP A 8 4.65 10.28 8.84
C ASP A 8 4.52 11.14 7.57
N ASN A 9 4.55 10.51 6.39
CA ASN A 9 4.39 11.16 5.10
C ASN A 9 3.32 10.43 4.31
N LYS A 10 2.16 11.04 4.16
CA LYS A 10 0.99 10.45 3.49
C LYS A 10 0.93 10.88 2.02
N PRO A 11 0.34 10.09 1.12
CA PRO A 11 0.03 10.57 -0.22
C PRO A 11 -0.91 11.79 -0.14
N SER A 12 -0.70 12.77 -1.03
CA SER A 12 -1.53 13.98 -1.10
C SER A 12 -2.83 13.79 -1.87
N GLU A 13 -2.95 12.68 -2.61
CA GLU A 13 -4.07 12.40 -3.51
C GLU A 13 -4.52 10.96 -3.33
N SER A 14 -5.80 10.69 -3.62
CA SER A 14 -6.30 9.32 -3.69
C SER A 14 -5.82 8.65 -4.97
N GLY A 15 -5.35 7.40 -4.87
CA GLY A 15 -4.78 6.73 -6.04
C GLY A 15 -4.14 5.38 -5.73
N ALA A 16 -3.70 4.71 -6.78
CA ALA A 16 -2.94 3.48 -6.67
C ALA A 16 -1.45 3.77 -6.44
N TYR A 17 -0.87 3.12 -5.44
CA TYR A 17 0.53 3.22 -5.06
C TYR A 17 1.10 1.82 -4.82
N VAL A 18 2.41 1.65 -4.95
CA VAL A 18 3.05 0.46 -4.37
C VAL A 18 3.25 0.73 -2.88
N SER A 19 2.66 -0.11 -2.04
CA SER A 19 2.75 -0.04 -0.58
C SER A 19 3.61 -1.17 -0.03
N SER A 20 4.29 -0.93 1.09
CA SER A 20 4.99 -1.96 1.86
C SER A 20 4.17 -2.29 3.09
N ILE A 21 3.77 -3.56 3.22
CA ILE A 21 2.81 -4.03 4.22
C ILE A 21 3.50 -5.07 5.10
N THR A 22 3.50 -4.85 6.40
CA THR A 22 3.91 -5.85 7.39
C THR A 22 2.67 -6.51 8.00
N LYS A 23 2.61 -7.83 7.86
CA LYS A 23 1.62 -8.68 8.51
C LYS A 23 2.28 -9.45 9.65
N PRO A 24 1.76 -9.37 10.88
CA PRO A 24 2.26 -10.20 11.98
C PRO A 24 1.89 -11.67 11.71
N TYR A 25 2.86 -12.56 11.80
CA TYR A 25 2.62 -14.01 11.80
C TYR A 25 2.82 -14.56 13.21
N LEU A 26 2.14 -15.69 13.51
CA LEU A 26 2.30 -16.38 14.79
C LEU A 26 3.78 -16.74 15.00
N GLU A 27 4.27 -16.56 16.23
CA GLU A 27 5.65 -16.89 16.67
C GLU A 27 6.77 -15.97 16.13
N ASN A 28 6.64 -14.65 16.33
CA ASN A 28 7.71 -13.66 16.20
C ASN A 28 8.29 -13.45 14.78
N ASN A 29 7.59 -13.89 13.73
CA ASN A 29 8.02 -13.64 12.35
C ASN A 29 7.06 -12.67 11.67
N ASP A 30 7.44 -11.40 11.60
CA ASP A 30 6.72 -10.41 10.81
C ASP A 30 7.06 -10.59 9.32
N PHE A 31 6.05 -10.77 8.48
CA PHE A 31 6.26 -10.86 7.03
C PHE A 31 5.99 -9.50 6.38
N THR A 32 6.99 -8.97 5.69
CA THR A 32 6.86 -7.72 4.95
C THR A 32 6.87 -8.00 3.45
N PHE A 33 5.85 -7.49 2.75
CA PHE A 33 5.69 -7.65 1.31
C PHE A 33 5.25 -6.33 0.68
N ASN A 34 5.49 -6.20 -0.61
CA ASN A 34 5.06 -5.04 -1.38
C ASN A 34 3.87 -5.43 -2.26
N ASN A 35 2.89 -4.54 -2.37
CA ASN A 35 1.72 -4.75 -3.22
C ASN A 35 1.23 -3.42 -3.80
N VAL A 36 0.48 -3.46 -4.91
CA VAL A 36 -0.29 -2.30 -5.35
C VAL A 36 -1.50 -2.15 -4.41
N SER A 37 -1.71 -0.95 -3.91
CA SER A 37 -2.79 -0.62 -2.98
C SER A 37 -3.36 0.74 -3.32
N TYR A 38 -4.64 0.94 -3.04
CA TYR A 38 -5.30 2.21 -3.25
C TYR A 38 -5.31 2.99 -1.94
N TYR A 39 -4.76 4.20 -1.94
CA TYR A 39 -4.90 5.12 -0.82
C TYR A 39 -6.08 6.06 -1.09
N ASN A 40 -6.91 6.28 -0.07
CA ASN A 40 -7.99 7.26 -0.09
C ASN A 40 -7.65 8.39 0.89
N VAL A 41 -7.49 9.60 0.36
CA VAL A 41 -7.14 10.80 1.14
C VAL A 41 -8.30 11.31 2.00
N ASP A 42 -9.55 11.08 1.58
CA ASP A 42 -10.73 11.61 2.28
C ASP A 42 -10.92 10.95 3.65
N ASN A 43 -10.49 9.70 3.78
CA ASN A 43 -10.63 8.91 5.00
C ASN A 43 -9.33 8.29 5.51
N ASP A 44 -8.18 8.75 4.99
CA ASP A 44 -6.84 8.37 5.44
C ASP A 44 -6.66 6.83 5.51
N THR A 45 -7.16 6.12 4.51
CA THR A 45 -7.24 4.66 4.54
C THR A 45 -6.64 4.03 3.29
N TRP A 46 -5.92 2.92 3.51
CA TRP A 46 -5.41 2.05 2.46
C TRP A 46 -6.37 0.88 2.19
N TYR A 47 -6.54 0.56 0.92
CA TYR A 47 -7.38 -0.51 0.41
C TYR A 47 -6.56 -1.42 -0.50
N LYS A 48 -6.94 -2.70 -0.56
CA LYS A 48 -6.46 -3.59 -1.61
C LYS A 48 -6.95 -3.07 -2.96
N TYR A 49 -6.08 -3.14 -3.96
CA TYR A 49 -6.38 -2.68 -5.30
C TYR A 49 -6.08 -3.79 -6.30
N ASP A 50 -7.10 -4.19 -7.05
CA ASP A 50 -6.91 -5.06 -8.20
C ASP A 50 -6.53 -4.19 -9.41
N SER A 51 -5.24 -4.21 -9.75
CA SER A 51 -4.73 -3.45 -10.88
C SER A 51 -5.20 -3.95 -12.24
N PHE A 52 -5.65 -5.21 -12.37
CA PHE A 52 -6.14 -5.76 -13.64
C PHE A 52 -7.54 -5.25 -13.96
N ASN A 53 -8.41 -5.20 -12.95
CA ASN A 53 -9.79 -4.74 -13.09
C ASN A 53 -9.99 -3.27 -12.69
N SER A 54 -8.92 -2.60 -12.23
CA SER A 54 -8.97 -1.24 -11.68
C SER A 54 -9.97 -1.09 -10.53
N GLU A 55 -10.08 -2.11 -9.69
CA GLU A 55 -11.10 -2.21 -8.64
C GLU A 55 -10.49 -1.98 -7.25
N VAL A 56 -11.17 -1.15 -6.44
CA VAL A 56 -10.85 -0.98 -5.01
C VAL A 56 -11.63 -2.02 -4.22
N LEU A 57 -10.91 -2.86 -3.47
CA LEU A 57 -11.48 -3.98 -2.74
C LEU A 57 -11.58 -3.63 -1.24
N GLU A 58 -11.18 -4.56 -0.39
CA GLU A 58 -11.25 -4.44 1.07
C GLU A 58 -10.17 -3.54 1.67
N LYS A 59 -10.48 -2.96 2.83
CA LYS A 59 -9.54 -2.16 3.63
C LYS A 59 -8.35 -3.00 4.08
N ILE A 60 -7.15 -2.43 4.01
CA ILE A 60 -5.94 -3.03 4.58
C ILE A 60 -5.93 -2.72 6.08
N THR A 61 -5.94 -3.78 6.90
CA THR A 61 -5.85 -3.71 8.36
C THR A 61 -4.43 -3.96 8.88
N ASP A 62 -3.56 -4.47 8.02
CA ASP A 62 -2.16 -4.71 8.31
C ASP A 62 -1.36 -3.40 8.37
N LYS A 63 -0.16 -3.45 8.95
CA LYS A 63 0.68 -2.26 9.09
C LYS A 63 1.25 -1.84 7.73
N ILE A 64 0.98 -0.61 7.32
CA ILE A 64 1.66 0.02 6.18
C ILE A 64 2.94 0.69 6.68
N ASN A 65 4.10 0.30 6.15
CA ASN A 65 5.38 0.90 6.51
C ASN A 65 5.71 2.12 5.63
N GLY A 66 5.26 2.10 4.38
CA GLY A 66 5.57 3.15 3.42
C GLY A 66 4.97 2.88 2.05
N TRP A 67 5.16 3.84 1.15
CA TRP A 67 4.60 3.83 -0.19
C TRP A 67 5.52 4.49 -1.21
N VAL A 68 5.25 4.26 -2.49
CA VAL A 68 5.87 4.98 -3.61
C VAL A 68 4.84 5.35 -4.67
N ALA A 69 4.91 6.58 -5.18
CA ALA A 69 4.09 7.08 -6.30
C ALA A 69 4.42 6.41 -7.64
N ASN A 70 5.62 5.84 -7.75
CA ASN A 70 6.12 5.33 -9.00
C ASN A 70 5.64 3.89 -9.22
N LEU A 71 4.68 3.73 -10.12
CA LEU A 71 4.24 2.48 -10.75
C LEU A 71 5.00 2.08 -12.05
N PRO A 72 6.19 2.61 -12.44
CA PRO A 72 6.77 2.20 -13.72
C PRO A 72 7.26 0.75 -13.60
N ASN A 73 6.62 -0.13 -14.37
CA ASN A 73 7.03 -1.49 -14.77
C ASN A 73 6.82 -2.66 -13.79
N TYR A 74 5.86 -2.63 -12.86
CA TYR A 74 5.45 -3.89 -12.18
C TYR A 74 4.45 -4.73 -12.99
N LEU A 75 3.96 -4.18 -14.11
CA LEU A 75 3.03 -4.82 -15.06
C LEU A 75 3.69 -5.12 -16.43
N GLY A 76 5.02 -5.14 -16.48
CA GLY A 76 5.80 -5.50 -17.68
C GLY A 76 6.26 -6.94 -17.64
#